data_AF-W7YJC0-F1
#
_entry.id   AF-W7YJC0-F1
#
_cell.length_a   1.000
_cell.length_b   1.000
_cell.length_c   1.000
_cell.angle_alpha   90.00
_cell.angle_beta   90.00
_cell.angle_gamma   90.00
#
_symmetry.space_group_name_H-M   'P 1'
#
loop_
_entity.id
_entity.type
_entity.pdbx_description
1 polymer ?
#
loop_
_entity_poly.entity_id
_entity_poly.type
_entity_poly.pdbx_seq_one_letter_code
_entity_poly.pdbx_strand_id
1 'polypeptide(L)'
;MEQTITSDADFRLKSILVPLLAIIAGVFMVVLDSTAMNVALTTLVKDFNTNLTTLQWVVTGYMLAQASVIPLSGWLSDRFGAKTVFLSAIVLFTIGSILCATPSTAPWLIAFRVIQGLGGGCVLPVAMAYVYKLSPISKVGVVMGIMGIPVLFAPAIGPVLSGWLVEYHSWRWIFLINIPVGIICLLIGFKKLPKVQRSQVPGIDKYGMILGPLAFAALSYAVSQGAEAGPQIRR
;
A
#
# COMPACT_ATOMS: atom_id res chain seq x y z
N MET A 1 26.76 -24.63 8.04
CA MET A 1 27.83 -23.61 8.01
C MET A 1 27.81 -22.96 6.65
N GLU A 2 28.22 -21.69 6.59
CA GLU A 2 28.17 -20.78 5.42
C GLU A 2 26.83 -20.07 5.19
N GLN A 3 26.44 -19.28 6.21
CA GLN A 3 25.72 -18.05 5.91
C GLN A 3 26.66 -17.18 5.09
N THR A 4 26.35 -16.98 3.81
CA THR A 4 26.89 -15.86 3.03
C THR A 4 26.30 -14.57 3.60
N ILE A 5 26.77 -14.19 4.79
CA ILE A 5 26.71 -12.83 5.25
C ILE A 5 27.59 -12.11 4.24
N THR A 6 26.99 -11.34 3.34
CA THR A 6 27.75 -10.35 2.58
C THR A 6 28.49 -9.51 3.61
N SER A 7 29.78 -9.75 3.77
CA SER A 7 30.67 -9.00 4.64
C SER A 7 30.42 -7.51 4.37
N ASP A 8 30.37 -6.70 5.42
CA ASP A 8 30.19 -5.24 5.31
C ASP A 8 31.17 -4.60 4.32
N ALA A 9 32.31 -5.26 4.06
CA ALA A 9 33.34 -4.87 3.11
C ALA A 9 32.92 -4.96 1.63
N ASP A 10 31.99 -5.85 1.26
CA ASP A 10 31.60 -6.10 -0.15
C ASP A 10 30.23 -5.51 -0.52
N PHE A 11 29.49 -4.98 0.45
CA PHE A 11 28.19 -4.38 0.20
C PHE A 11 28.32 -3.08 -0.58
N ARG A 12 27.87 -3.10 -1.85
CA ARG A 12 27.76 -1.92 -2.69
C ARG A 12 26.30 -1.55 -2.84
N LEU A 13 25.89 -0.37 -2.38
CA LEU A 13 24.50 0.13 -2.53
C LEU A 13 23.98 0.01 -3.98
N LYS A 14 24.86 0.17 -4.97
CA LYS A 14 24.56 -0.01 -6.40
C LYS A 14 24.01 -1.40 -6.75
N SER A 15 24.40 -2.46 -6.02
CA SER A 15 23.93 -3.84 -6.28
C SER A 15 22.47 -4.04 -5.90
N ILE A 16 21.98 -3.32 -4.88
CA ILE A 16 20.58 -3.38 -4.43
C ILE A 16 19.74 -2.20 -4.93
N LEU A 17 20.32 -1.25 -5.65
CA LEU A 17 19.63 -0.03 -6.07
C LEU A 17 18.41 -0.32 -6.94
N VAL A 18 18.53 -1.23 -7.91
CA VAL A 18 17.43 -1.60 -8.81
C VAL A 18 16.25 -2.26 -8.05
N PRO A 19 16.46 -3.31 -7.21
CA PRO A 19 15.37 -3.85 -6.42
C PRO A 19 14.82 -2.84 -5.40
N LEU A 20 15.66 -1.98 -4.83
CA LEU A 20 15.23 -0.93 -3.91
C LEU A 20 14.32 0.09 -4.62
N LEU A 21 14.65 0.52 -5.84
CA LEU A 21 13.81 1.42 -6.63
C LEU A 21 12.45 0.79 -6.96
N ALA A 22 12.40 -0.51 -7.25
CA ALA A 22 11.13 -1.21 -7.46
C ALA A 22 10.27 -1.22 -6.20
N ILE A 23 10.89 -1.46 -5.03
CA ILE A 23 10.21 -1.42 -3.73
C ILE A 23 9.69 0.00 -3.45
N ILE A 24 10.55 1.01 -3.62
CA ILE A 24 10.20 2.43 -3.45
C ILE A 24 9.02 2.80 -4.34
N ALA A 25 9.07 2.44 -5.63
CA ALA A 25 7.98 2.74 -6.57
C ALA A 25 6.65 2.12 -6.12
N GLY A 26 6.67 0.86 -5.67
CA GLY A 26 5.47 0.18 -5.16
C GLY A 26 4.90 0.85 -3.91
N VAL A 27 5.75 1.19 -2.94
CA VAL A 27 5.33 1.88 -1.71
C VAL A 27 4.83 3.29 -2.02
N PHE A 28 5.58 4.04 -2.83
CA PHE A 28 5.23 5.40 -3.24
C PHE A 28 3.86 5.43 -3.93
N MET A 29 3.60 4.50 -4.85
CA MET A 29 2.32 4.35 -5.53
C MET A 29 1.15 4.19 -4.55
N VAL A 30 1.27 3.27 -3.56
CA VAL A 30 0.22 3.02 -2.57
C VAL A 30 -0.03 4.23 -1.66
N VAL A 31 1.04 4.93 -1.25
CA VAL A 31 0.93 6.12 -0.41
C VAL A 31 0.33 7.30 -1.18
N LEU A 32 0.75 7.49 -2.44
CA LEU A 32 0.23 8.53 -3.33
C LEU A 32 -1.27 8.33 -3.60
N ASP A 33 -1.70 7.10 -3.89
CA ASP A 33 -3.11 6.77 -4.11
C ASP A 33 -3.98 7.12 -2.88
N SER A 34 -3.49 6.80 -1.68
CA SER A 34 -4.20 7.08 -0.44
C SER A 34 -4.41 8.58 -0.20
N THR A 35 -3.48 9.42 -0.65
CA THR A 35 -3.54 10.88 -0.43
C THR A 35 -4.33 11.58 -1.53
N ALA A 36 -4.16 11.15 -2.78
CA ALA A 36 -4.85 11.67 -3.94
C ALA A 36 -6.40 11.57 -3.83
N MET A 37 -6.90 10.50 -3.22
CA MET A 37 -8.34 10.25 -3.10
C MET A 37 -9.07 11.34 -2.28
N ASN A 38 -8.43 11.91 -1.26
CA ASN A 38 -9.07 12.91 -0.40
C ASN A 38 -9.45 14.20 -1.17
N VAL A 39 -8.66 14.57 -2.18
CA VAL A 39 -8.92 15.76 -3.01
C VAL A 39 -10.09 15.54 -3.98
N ALA A 40 -10.29 14.31 -4.44
CA ALA A 40 -11.32 14.01 -5.42
C ALA A 40 -12.73 13.80 -4.82
N LEU A 41 -12.87 13.68 -3.50
CA LEU A 41 -14.16 13.39 -2.83
C LEU A 41 -15.27 14.36 -3.23
N THR A 42 -14.99 15.66 -3.24
CA THR A 42 -15.98 16.69 -3.61
C THR A 42 -16.42 16.61 -5.07
N THR A 43 -15.52 16.18 -5.96
CA THR A 43 -15.84 15.95 -7.38
C THR A 43 -16.67 14.70 -7.54
N LEU A 44 -16.32 13.62 -6.85
CA LEU A 44 -17.09 12.38 -6.90
C LEU A 44 -18.53 12.56 -6.38
N VAL A 45 -18.75 13.42 -5.38
CA VAL A 45 -20.09 13.75 -4.86
C VAL A 45 -20.99 14.27 -5.97
N LYS A 46 -20.44 15.15 -6.82
CA LYS A 46 -21.13 15.69 -7.99
C LYS A 46 -21.32 14.64 -9.08
N ASP A 47 -20.27 13.90 -9.42
CA ASP A 47 -20.28 12.90 -10.50
C ASP A 47 -21.24 11.74 -10.24
N PHE A 48 -21.32 11.25 -9.00
CA PHE A 48 -22.22 10.16 -8.62
C PHE A 48 -23.59 10.63 -8.11
N ASN A 49 -23.81 11.94 -8.05
CA ASN A 49 -25.04 12.55 -7.53
C ASN A 49 -25.48 11.94 -6.18
N THR A 50 -24.54 11.88 -5.23
CA THR A 50 -24.75 11.27 -3.91
C THR A 50 -24.25 12.20 -2.81
N ASN A 51 -24.37 11.80 -1.54
CA ASN A 51 -23.91 12.60 -0.41
C ASN A 51 -22.45 12.29 -0.01
N LEU A 52 -21.85 13.21 0.74
CA LEU A 52 -20.48 13.08 1.22
C LEU A 52 -20.31 11.85 2.13
N THR A 53 -21.31 11.54 2.97
CA THR A 53 -21.27 10.41 3.90
C THR A 53 -21.10 9.08 3.17
N THR A 54 -21.80 8.86 2.05
CA THR A 54 -21.62 7.68 1.22
C THR A 54 -20.23 7.66 0.58
N LEU A 55 -19.70 8.80 0.15
CA LEU A 55 -18.39 8.82 -0.51
C LEU A 55 -17.20 8.78 0.42
N GLN A 56 -17.32 9.18 1.68
CA GLN A 56 -16.28 8.97 2.67
C GLN A 56 -15.89 7.49 2.79
N TRP A 57 -16.84 6.57 2.55
CA TRP A 57 -16.56 5.13 2.50
C TRP A 57 -15.58 4.69 1.40
N VAL A 58 -15.35 5.51 0.35
CA VAL A 58 -14.31 5.28 -0.67
C VAL A 58 -12.92 5.35 -0.04
N VAL A 59 -12.71 6.22 0.95
CA VAL A 59 -11.46 6.35 1.71
C VAL A 59 -11.48 5.41 2.90
N THR A 60 -12.53 5.42 3.71
CA THR A 60 -12.63 4.60 4.92
C THR A 60 -12.57 3.11 4.59
N GLY A 61 -13.33 2.63 3.61
CA GLY A 61 -13.33 1.20 3.22
C GLY A 61 -11.96 0.73 2.75
N TYR A 62 -11.23 1.58 2.00
CA TYR A 62 -9.84 1.32 1.60
C TYR A 62 -8.91 1.22 2.81
N MET A 63 -9.00 2.16 3.76
CA MET A 63 -8.16 2.17 4.97
C MET A 63 -8.45 0.96 5.87
N LEU A 64 -9.73 0.60 6.07
CA LEU A 64 -10.13 -0.58 6.85
C LEU A 64 -9.61 -1.86 6.21
N ALA A 65 -9.71 -1.98 4.89
CA ALA A 65 -9.18 -3.12 4.15
C ALA A 65 -7.66 -3.23 4.32
N GLN A 66 -6.92 -2.13 4.16
CA GLN A 66 -5.48 -2.10 4.42
C GLN A 66 -5.15 -2.51 5.85
N ALA A 67 -5.82 -1.88 6.83
CA ALA A 67 -5.64 -2.14 8.25
C ALA A 67 -5.80 -3.64 8.57
N SER A 68 -6.84 -4.26 8.00
CA SER A 68 -7.13 -5.68 8.24
C SER A 68 -5.98 -6.63 7.82
N VAL A 69 -5.23 -6.30 6.76
CA VAL A 69 -4.18 -7.20 6.23
C VAL A 69 -2.78 -6.89 6.76
N ILE A 70 -2.56 -5.72 7.37
CA ILE A 70 -1.25 -5.32 7.91
C ILE A 70 -0.70 -6.37 8.92
N PRO A 71 -1.46 -6.84 9.92
CA PRO A 71 -0.95 -7.83 10.88
C PRO A 71 -0.57 -9.17 10.22
N LEU A 72 -1.27 -9.55 9.15
CA LEU A 72 -1.00 -10.78 8.41
C LEU A 72 0.26 -10.70 7.55
N SER A 73 0.65 -9.49 7.14
CA SER A 73 1.73 -9.27 6.18
C SER A 73 3.06 -9.90 6.61
N GLY A 74 3.40 -9.84 7.90
CA GLY A 74 4.62 -10.45 8.45
C GLY A 74 4.62 -11.97 8.31
N TRP A 75 3.55 -12.62 8.78
CA TRP A 75 3.39 -14.07 8.67
C TRP A 75 3.34 -14.54 7.21
N LEU A 76 2.62 -13.82 6.35
CA LEU A 76 2.56 -14.11 4.92
C LEU A 76 3.95 -14.04 4.29
N SER A 77 4.70 -12.97 4.59
CA SER A 77 6.04 -12.73 4.08
C SER A 77 7.02 -13.83 4.50
N ASP A 78 6.97 -14.25 5.75
CA ASP A 78 7.84 -15.30 6.27
C ASP A 78 7.49 -16.68 5.72
N ARG A 79 6.19 -16.98 5.54
CA ARG A 79 5.72 -18.28 5.01
C ARG A 79 5.90 -18.43 3.50
N PHE A 80 5.38 -17.49 2.72
CA PHE A 80 5.34 -17.57 1.25
C PHE A 80 6.60 -16.96 0.60
N GLY A 81 7.36 -16.21 1.38
CA GLY A 81 8.53 -15.44 0.96
C GLY A 81 8.15 -14.00 0.62
N ALA A 82 8.95 -13.06 1.11
CA ALA A 82 8.72 -11.62 0.94
C ALA A 82 8.50 -11.20 -0.53
N LYS A 83 9.21 -11.83 -1.48
CA LYS A 83 9.08 -11.54 -2.91
C LYS A 83 7.71 -11.86 -3.45
N THR A 84 7.21 -13.05 -3.12
CA THR A 84 5.91 -13.52 -3.58
C THR A 84 4.82 -12.63 -3.02
N VAL A 85 4.87 -12.31 -1.72
CA VAL A 85 3.85 -11.50 -1.07
C VAL A 85 3.87 -10.06 -1.57
N PHE A 86 5.05 -9.45 -1.71
CA PHE A 86 5.18 -8.10 -2.26
C PHE A 86 4.62 -8.02 -3.69
N LEU A 87 5.01 -8.93 -4.58
CA LEU A 87 4.53 -8.89 -5.96
C LEU A 87 3.03 -9.21 -6.05
N SER A 88 2.52 -10.17 -5.29
CA SER A 88 1.07 -10.45 -5.24
C SER A 88 0.27 -9.25 -4.73
N ALA A 89 0.79 -8.53 -3.73
CA ALA A 89 0.19 -7.30 -3.23
C ALA A 89 0.13 -6.22 -4.31
N ILE A 90 1.21 -6.02 -5.07
CA ILE A 90 1.25 -5.07 -6.21
C ILE A 90 0.29 -5.51 -7.33
N VAL A 91 0.20 -6.80 -7.65
CA VAL A 91 -0.78 -7.33 -8.62
C VAL A 91 -2.20 -7.00 -8.15
N LEU A 92 -2.55 -7.32 -6.91
CA LEU A 92 -3.88 -7.07 -6.36
C LEU A 92 -4.21 -5.58 -6.34
N PHE A 93 -3.25 -4.74 -5.96
CA PHE A 93 -3.40 -3.29 -5.98
C PHE A 93 -3.59 -2.75 -7.41
N THR A 94 -2.84 -3.26 -8.39
CA THR A 94 -2.93 -2.85 -9.80
C THR A 94 -4.28 -3.24 -10.40
N ILE A 95 -4.74 -4.47 -10.14
CA ILE A 95 -6.08 -4.93 -10.54
C ILE A 95 -7.16 -4.08 -9.86
N GLY A 96 -7.03 -3.84 -8.55
CA GLY A 96 -7.92 -2.95 -7.81
C GLY A 96 -7.99 -1.55 -8.41
N SER A 97 -6.83 -1.00 -8.83
CA SER A 97 -6.74 0.31 -9.50
C SER A 97 -7.48 0.32 -10.84
N ILE A 98 -7.36 -0.75 -11.64
CA ILE A 98 -8.12 -0.90 -12.89
C ILE A 98 -9.62 -0.92 -12.59
N LEU A 99 -10.04 -1.73 -11.60
CA LEU A 99 -11.45 -1.83 -11.21
C LEU A 99 -12.00 -0.49 -10.74
N CYS A 100 -11.26 0.25 -9.91
CA CYS A 100 -11.65 1.57 -9.39
C CYS A 100 -11.83 2.64 -10.48
N ALA A 101 -11.26 2.48 -11.67
CA ALA A 101 -11.45 3.42 -12.78
C ALA A 101 -12.76 3.21 -13.55
N THR A 102 -13.44 2.07 -13.38
CA THR A 102 -14.65 1.68 -14.13
C THR A 102 -16.01 2.12 -13.57
N PRO A 103 -16.22 2.39 -12.26
CA PRO A 103 -17.57 2.52 -11.70
C PRO A 103 -18.36 3.71 -12.26
N SER A 104 -19.67 3.47 -12.39
CA SER A 104 -20.69 4.51 -12.63
C SER A 104 -21.54 4.79 -11.39
N THR A 105 -21.35 4.06 -10.30
CA THR A 105 -22.05 4.29 -9.03
C THR A 105 -21.09 4.21 -7.83
N ALA A 106 -21.43 4.94 -6.77
CA ALA A 106 -20.63 5.00 -5.55
C ALA A 106 -20.42 3.64 -4.85
N PRO A 107 -21.45 2.76 -4.69
CA PRO A 107 -21.25 1.47 -4.03
C PRO A 107 -20.23 0.57 -4.73
N TRP A 108 -20.21 0.56 -6.06
CA TRP A 108 -19.21 -0.19 -6.82
C TRP A 108 -17.79 0.35 -6.63
N LEU A 109 -17.62 1.67 -6.59
CA LEU A 109 -16.33 2.27 -6.28
C LEU A 109 -15.85 1.88 -4.88
N ILE A 110 -16.73 1.93 -3.87
CA ILE A 110 -16.39 1.52 -2.49
C ILE A 110 -15.95 0.06 -2.45
N ALA A 111 -16.67 -0.84 -3.13
CA ALA A 111 -16.33 -2.26 -3.17
C ALA A 111 -14.95 -2.50 -3.82
N PHE A 112 -14.64 -1.83 -4.93
CA PHE A 112 -13.34 -1.95 -5.59
C PHE A 112 -12.20 -1.34 -4.77
N ARG A 113 -12.48 -0.25 -4.03
CA ARG A 113 -11.53 0.33 -3.07
C ARG A 113 -11.18 -0.62 -1.94
N VAL A 114 -12.12 -1.41 -1.45
CA VAL A 114 -11.83 -2.47 -0.47
C VAL A 114 -10.85 -3.49 -1.08
N ILE A 115 -11.10 -3.97 -2.30
CA ILE A 115 -10.20 -4.91 -3.00
C ILE A 115 -8.79 -4.30 -3.19
N GLN A 116 -8.72 -3.04 -3.63
CA GLN A 116 -7.47 -2.32 -3.81
C GLN A 116 -6.71 -2.16 -2.48
N GLY A 117 -7.43 -1.86 -1.39
CA GLY A 117 -6.88 -1.71 -0.04
C GLY A 117 -6.31 -3.01 0.52
N LEU A 118 -6.94 -4.15 0.27
CA LEU A 118 -6.37 -5.47 0.62
C LEU A 118 -5.01 -5.70 -0.06
N GLY A 119 -4.84 -5.21 -1.30
CA GLY A 119 -3.55 -5.22 -1.99
C GLY A 119 -2.55 -4.25 -1.36
N GLY A 120 -2.95 -3.01 -1.11
CA GLY A 120 -2.07 -1.95 -0.60
C GLY A 120 -1.51 -2.19 0.80
N GLY A 121 -2.31 -2.79 1.70
CA GLY A 121 -1.96 -2.90 3.11
C GLY A 121 -0.74 -3.77 3.40
N CYS A 122 -0.43 -4.72 2.53
CA CYS A 122 0.77 -5.56 2.65
C CYS A 122 2.03 -4.90 2.08
N VAL A 123 1.92 -3.87 1.24
CA VAL A 123 3.05 -3.36 0.45
C VAL A 123 4.13 -2.75 1.35
N LEU A 124 3.74 -1.82 2.22
CA LEU A 124 4.67 -1.13 3.12
C LEU A 124 5.35 -2.07 4.15
N PRO A 125 4.63 -2.89 4.95
CA PRO A 125 5.29 -3.75 5.94
C PRO A 125 6.18 -4.82 5.28
N VAL A 126 5.77 -5.38 4.14
CA VAL A 126 6.59 -6.34 3.40
C VAL A 126 7.80 -5.64 2.79
N ALA A 127 7.66 -4.42 2.26
CA ALA A 127 8.79 -3.61 1.78
C ALA A 127 9.83 -3.37 2.87
N MET A 128 9.40 -2.98 4.07
CA MET A 128 10.29 -2.79 5.23
C MET A 128 11.03 -4.09 5.58
N ALA A 129 10.31 -5.21 5.67
CA ALA A 129 10.92 -6.52 5.90
C ALA A 129 11.92 -6.90 4.79
N TYR A 130 11.61 -6.55 3.54
CA TYR A 130 12.47 -6.81 2.39
C TYR A 130 13.76 -6.00 2.45
N VAL A 131 13.66 -4.70 2.66
CA VAL A 131 14.81 -3.79 2.76
C VAL A 131 15.70 -4.17 3.92
N TYR A 132 15.10 -4.54 5.06
CA TYR A 132 15.85 -5.03 6.22
C TYR A 132 16.65 -6.30 5.86
N LYS A 133 16.02 -7.29 5.22
CA LYS A 133 16.69 -8.54 4.83
C LYS A 133 17.71 -8.37 3.68
N LEU A 134 17.60 -7.31 2.88
CA LEU A 134 18.56 -6.97 1.80
C LEU A 134 19.78 -6.19 2.27
N SER A 135 19.69 -5.56 3.45
CA SER A 135 20.70 -4.62 3.92
C SER A 135 21.57 -5.26 5.01
N PRO A 136 22.89 -5.02 5.00
CA PRO A 136 23.72 -5.39 6.14
C PRO A 136 23.34 -4.51 7.34
N ILE A 137 23.44 -5.08 8.54
CA ILE A 137 22.95 -4.47 9.81
C ILE A 137 23.49 -3.05 10.00
N SER A 138 24.75 -2.78 9.62
CA SER A 138 25.37 -1.46 9.77
C SER A 138 24.83 -0.39 8.80
N LYS A 139 24.21 -0.79 7.68
CA LYS A 139 23.70 0.10 6.63
C LYS A 139 22.18 0.14 6.53
N VAL A 140 21.45 -0.64 7.33
CA VAL A 140 19.97 -0.66 7.33
C VAL A 140 19.40 0.76 7.40
N GLY A 141 19.93 1.60 8.29
CA GLY A 141 19.48 2.99 8.44
C GLY A 141 19.63 3.83 7.15
N VAL A 142 20.72 3.66 6.41
CA VAL A 142 20.96 4.36 5.14
C VAL A 142 19.97 3.90 4.07
N VAL A 143 19.77 2.59 3.94
CA VAL A 143 18.87 2.03 2.92
C VAL A 143 17.41 2.38 3.24
N MET A 144 17.02 2.32 4.51
CA MET A 144 15.72 2.79 4.99
C MET A 144 15.53 4.28 4.75
N GLY A 145 16.57 5.10 4.96
CA GLY A 145 16.54 6.53 4.64
C GLY A 145 16.31 6.81 3.16
N ILE A 146 17.00 6.10 2.26
CA ILE A 146 16.82 6.21 0.81
C ILE A 146 15.39 5.84 0.41
N MET A 147 14.80 4.81 1.03
CA MET A 147 13.41 4.45 0.80
C MET A 147 12.44 5.49 1.39
N GLY A 148 12.73 5.99 2.58
CA GLY A 148 11.89 6.93 3.31
C GLY A 148 11.72 8.25 2.58
N ILE A 149 12.79 8.81 2.01
CA ILE A 149 12.77 10.13 1.36
C ILE A 149 11.64 10.23 0.32
N PRO A 150 11.57 9.41 -0.75
CA PRO A 150 10.49 9.50 -1.73
C PRO A 150 9.10 9.26 -1.12
N VAL A 151 8.99 8.31 -0.19
CA VAL A 151 7.72 7.96 0.45
C VAL A 151 7.17 9.12 1.28
N LEU A 152 8.04 9.89 1.94
CA LEU A 152 7.67 11.12 2.65
C LEU A 152 7.23 12.25 1.71
N PHE A 153 7.70 12.28 0.47
CA PHE A 153 7.25 13.25 -0.53
C PHE A 153 5.88 12.88 -1.14
N ALA A 154 5.46 11.61 -1.08
CA ALA A 154 4.19 11.19 -1.69
C ALA A 154 2.97 11.97 -1.16
N PRO A 155 2.80 12.22 0.15
CA PRO A 155 1.70 13.05 0.65
C PRO A 155 1.78 14.53 0.27
N ALA A 156 2.98 15.06 0.04
CA ALA A 156 3.14 16.44 -0.41
C ALA A 156 2.75 16.61 -1.89
N ILE A 157 3.11 15.62 -2.72
CA ILE A 157 2.82 15.60 -4.16
C ILE A 157 1.36 15.22 -4.42
N GLY A 158 0.80 14.32 -3.61
CA GLY A 158 -0.52 13.74 -3.77
C GLY A 158 -1.61 14.76 -4.09
N PRO A 159 -1.88 15.74 -3.20
CA PRO A 159 -2.94 16.73 -3.41
C PRO A 159 -2.77 17.57 -4.67
N VAL A 160 -1.53 17.98 -4.98
CA VAL A 160 -1.21 18.80 -6.16
C VAL A 160 -1.47 18.00 -7.44
N LEU A 161 -0.94 16.77 -7.51
CA LEU A 161 -1.12 15.89 -8.66
C LEU A 161 -2.60 15.53 -8.84
N SER A 162 -3.28 15.13 -7.77
CA SER A 162 -4.69 14.76 -7.84
C SER A 162 -5.59 15.94 -8.20
N GLY A 163 -5.31 17.15 -7.68
CA GLY A 163 -6.04 18.36 -8.01
C GLY A 163 -5.95 18.63 -9.51
N TRP A 164 -4.75 18.59 -10.07
CA TRP A 164 -4.52 18.76 -11.51
C TRP A 164 -5.22 17.67 -12.35
N LEU A 165 -5.16 16.41 -11.93
CA LEU A 165 -5.84 15.30 -12.63
C LEU A 165 -7.36 15.44 -12.60
N VAL A 166 -7.92 15.90 -11.49
CA VAL A 166 -9.37 16.09 -11.32
C VAL A 166 -9.86 17.32 -12.09
N GLU A 167 -9.08 18.40 -12.09
CA GLU A 167 -9.44 19.65 -12.77
C GLU A 167 -9.37 19.55 -14.30
N TYR A 168 -8.29 18.96 -14.84
CA TYR A 168 -8.04 18.95 -16.29
C TYR A 168 -8.41 17.64 -16.99
N HIS A 169 -8.59 16.55 -16.24
CA HIS A 169 -8.93 15.24 -16.82
C HIS A 169 -10.19 14.65 -16.16
N SER A 170 -10.01 13.70 -15.25
CA SER A 170 -11.08 13.01 -14.54
C SER A 170 -10.49 12.38 -13.28
N TRP A 171 -11.29 12.26 -12.22
CA TRP A 171 -10.91 11.53 -11.01
C TRP A 171 -10.45 10.10 -11.28
N ARG A 172 -10.89 9.47 -12.39
CA ARG A 172 -10.46 8.12 -12.79
C ARG A 172 -8.96 8.02 -12.97
N TRP A 173 -8.30 9.10 -13.38
CA TRP A 173 -6.86 9.13 -13.58
C TRP A 173 -6.07 8.91 -12.28
N ILE A 174 -6.63 9.23 -11.12
CA ILE A 174 -6.01 8.92 -9.81
C ILE A 174 -5.71 7.42 -9.70
N PHE A 175 -6.57 6.57 -10.27
CA PHE A 175 -6.36 5.13 -10.30
C PHE A 175 -5.54 4.69 -11.50
N LEU A 176 -5.74 5.29 -12.67
CA LEU A 176 -5.05 4.89 -13.91
C LEU A 176 -3.54 5.13 -13.84
N ILE A 177 -3.06 6.17 -13.14
CA ILE A 177 -1.61 6.42 -12.97
C ILE A 177 -0.89 5.29 -12.23
N ASN A 178 -1.60 4.53 -11.40
CA ASN A 178 -1.03 3.41 -10.67
C ASN A 178 -0.75 2.21 -11.58
N ILE A 179 -1.48 2.08 -12.69
CA ILE A 179 -1.35 0.94 -13.61
C ILE A 179 0.04 0.85 -14.24
N PRO A 180 0.57 1.89 -14.93
CA PRO A 180 1.91 1.82 -15.50
C PRO A 180 2.98 1.65 -14.41
N VAL A 181 2.83 2.29 -13.25
CA VAL A 181 3.77 2.16 -12.12
C VAL A 181 3.77 0.73 -11.58
N GLY A 182 2.58 0.14 -11.39
CA GLY A 182 2.40 -1.25 -10.97
C GLY A 182 3.01 -2.24 -11.95
N ILE A 183 2.76 -2.07 -13.26
CA ILE A 183 3.36 -2.92 -14.31
C ILE A 183 4.89 -2.83 -14.28
N ILE A 184 5.46 -1.63 -14.21
CA ILE A 184 6.92 -1.44 -14.14
C ILE A 184 7.48 -2.09 -12.87
N CYS A 185 6.83 -1.89 -11.72
CA CYS A 185 7.19 -2.50 -10.44
C CYS A 185 7.18 -4.03 -10.54
N LEU A 186 6.17 -4.62 -11.17
CA LEU A 186 6.08 -6.06 -11.38
C LEU A 186 7.19 -6.56 -12.31
N LEU A 187 7.40 -5.92 -13.46
CA LEU A 187 8.43 -6.33 -14.43
C LEU A 187 9.84 -6.30 -13.83
N ILE A 188 10.18 -5.21 -13.13
CA ILE A 188 11.47 -5.08 -12.45
C ILE A 188 11.53 -6.07 -11.28
N GLY A 189 10.47 -6.15 -10.48
CA GLY A 189 10.41 -6.99 -9.29
C GLY A 189 10.54 -8.48 -9.59
N PHE A 190 9.84 -8.99 -10.62
CA PHE A 190 9.97 -10.38 -11.05
C PHE A 190 11.41 -10.72 -11.45
N LYS A 191 12.08 -9.83 -12.20
CA LYS A 191 13.44 -10.07 -12.71
C LYS A 191 14.56 -9.80 -11.71
N LYS A 192 14.42 -8.79 -10.84
CA LYS A 192 15.53 -8.22 -10.07
C LYS A 192 15.41 -8.39 -8.56
N LEU A 193 14.22 -8.67 -8.00
CA LEU A 193 14.11 -8.95 -6.56
C LEU A 193 14.73 -10.32 -6.24
N PRO A 194 15.75 -10.39 -5.37
CA PRO A 194 16.39 -11.66 -5.02
C PRO A 194 15.48 -12.46 -4.10
N LYS A 195 15.38 -13.77 -4.28
CA LYS A 195 14.55 -14.60 -3.38
C LYS A 195 15.18 -14.59 -1.99
N VAL A 196 14.47 -14.03 -1.02
CA VAL A 196 14.89 -14.05 0.39
C VAL A 196 14.51 -15.39 1.00
N GLN A 197 15.38 -15.95 1.85
CA GLN A 197 15.10 -17.20 2.56
C GLN A 197 13.81 -17.09 3.38
N ARG A 198 13.00 -18.14 3.31
CA ARG A 198 11.77 -18.29 4.10
C ARG A 198 12.16 -18.65 5.53
N SER A 199 11.47 -18.08 6.51
CA SER A 199 11.62 -18.47 7.90
C SER A 199 10.73 -19.69 8.18
N GLN A 200 11.15 -20.57 9.09
CA GLN A 200 10.24 -21.57 9.64
C GLN A 200 9.22 -20.85 10.51
N VAL A 201 7.97 -20.84 10.08
CA VAL A 201 6.85 -20.25 10.82
C VAL A 201 5.93 -21.35 11.35
N PRO A 202 5.24 -21.12 12.47
CA PRO A 202 4.19 -22.01 12.97
C PRO A 202 3.12 -22.33 11.92
N GLY A 203 2.37 -23.41 12.16
CA GLY A 203 1.22 -23.82 11.34
C GLY A 203 0.18 -22.70 11.16
N ILE A 204 -0.76 -22.91 10.23
CA ILE A 204 -1.84 -21.94 9.96
C ILE A 204 -2.76 -21.86 11.19
N ASP A 205 -2.76 -20.73 11.88
CA ASP A 205 -3.83 -20.38 12.82
C ASP A 205 -5.02 -19.82 12.03
N LYS A 206 -5.97 -20.71 11.69
CA LYS A 206 -7.16 -20.37 10.90
C LYS A 206 -8.04 -19.35 11.61
N TYR A 207 -8.13 -19.42 12.93
CA TYR A 207 -8.96 -18.52 13.71
C TYR A 207 -8.30 -17.14 13.82
N GLY A 208 -7.00 -17.09 14.14
CA GLY A 208 -6.23 -15.85 14.14
C GLY A 208 -6.21 -15.15 12.78
N MET A 209 -6.20 -15.89 11.68
CA MET A 209 -6.24 -15.32 10.32
C MET A 209 -7.54 -14.65 9.96
N ILE A 210 -8.65 -15.04 10.58
CA ILE A 210 -9.96 -14.43 10.33
C ILE A 210 -10.22 -13.36 11.38
N LEU A 211 -10.06 -13.72 12.66
CA LEU A 211 -10.35 -12.84 13.79
C LEU A 211 -9.39 -11.66 13.88
N GLY A 212 -8.11 -11.83 13.55
CA GLY A 212 -7.10 -10.77 13.60
C GLY A 212 -7.43 -9.59 12.67
N PRO A 213 -7.59 -9.84 11.35
CA PRO A 213 -8.02 -8.81 10.41
C PRO A 213 -9.34 -8.16 10.78
N LEU A 214 -10.32 -8.96 11.23
CA LEU A 214 -11.64 -8.47 11.59
C LEU A 214 -11.60 -7.59 12.84
N ALA A 215 -10.82 -7.98 13.85
CA ALA A 215 -10.61 -7.19 15.06
C ALA A 215 -9.89 -5.88 14.75
N PHE A 216 -8.85 -5.93 13.90
CA PHE A 216 -8.10 -4.72 13.53
C PHE A 216 -8.93 -3.78 12.65
N ALA A 217 -9.75 -4.31 11.73
CA ALA A 217 -10.71 -3.54 10.97
C ALA A 217 -11.78 -2.93 11.88
N ALA A 218 -12.36 -3.70 12.82
CA ALA A 218 -13.34 -3.19 13.77
C ALA A 218 -12.77 -2.09 14.68
N LEU A 219 -11.53 -2.27 15.17
CA LEU A 219 -10.83 -1.27 15.96
C LEU A 219 -10.55 -0.01 15.14
N SER A 220 -10.03 -0.16 13.92
CA SER A 220 -9.78 0.97 13.02
C SER A 220 -11.07 1.71 12.68
N TYR A 221 -12.18 1.00 12.53
CA TYR A 221 -13.49 1.59 12.29
C TYR A 221 -13.99 2.37 13.52
N ALA A 222 -13.89 1.77 14.71
CA ALA A 222 -14.27 2.42 15.96
C ALA A 222 -13.47 3.71 16.20
N VAL A 223 -12.16 3.69 15.93
CA VAL A 223 -11.30 4.89 16.02
C VAL A 223 -11.69 5.94 14.98
N SER A 224 -11.96 5.52 13.73
CA SER A 224 -12.39 6.43 12.66
C SER A 224 -13.72 7.12 12.98
N GLN A 225 -14.73 6.36 13.44
CA GLN A 225 -16.03 6.93 13.79
C GLN A 225 -15.98 7.75 15.08
N GLY A 226 -15.18 7.33 16.07
CA GLY A 226 -14.99 8.06 17.32
C GLY A 226 -14.41 9.46 17.10
N ALA A 227 -13.55 9.64 16.09
CA ALA A 227 -13.03 10.94 15.70
C ALA A 227 -14.11 11.88 15.12
N GLU A 228 -15.11 11.34 14.40
CA GLU A 228 -16.23 12.11 13.87
C GLU A 228 -17.30 12.44 14.93
N ALA A 229 -17.44 11.58 15.96
CA ALA A 229 -18.43 11.71 17.03
C ALA A 229 -17.96 12.57 18.23
N GLY A 230 -16.76 13.15 18.17
CA GLY A 230 -16.23 14.03 19.22
C GLY A 230 -17.12 15.27 19.42
N PRO A 231 -17.15 15.88 20.63
CA PRO A 231 -17.99 17.05 20.89
C PRO A 231 -17.66 18.14 19.88
N GLN A 232 -18.66 18.55 19.07
CA GLN A 232 -18.56 19.79 18.31
C GLN A 232 -18.51 20.91 19.34
N ILE A 233 -17.30 21.36 19.68
CA ILE A 233 -17.10 22.60 20.42
C ILE A 233 -17.63 23.71 19.50
N ARG A 234 -18.92 24.00 19.61
CA ARG A 234 -19.55 25.20 19.05
C ARG A 234 -18.75 26.38 19.60
N ARG A 235 -17.94 27.01 18.74
CA ARG A 235 -17.48 28.38 18.95
C ARG A 235 -18.47 29.31 18.29
#